data_AF-A0A8H6PE22-F1
#
_entry.id   AF-A0A8H6PE22-F1
#
_cell.length_a   1.000
_cell.length_b   1.000
_cell.length_c   1.000
_cell.angle_alpha   90.00
_cell.angle_beta   90.00
_cell.angle_gamma   90.00
#
_symmetry.space_group_name_H-M   'P 1'
#
loop_
_entity.id
_entity.type
_entity.pdbx_description
1 polymer ?
#
loop_
_entity_poly.entity_id
_entity_poly.type
_entity_poly.pdbx_seq_one_letter_code
_entity_poly.pdbx_strand_id
1 'polypeptide(L)'
;MLVRSIGIATALLVLSSSFANAHGSHGSEQNPSSDWATRHMQEEHHIDSFDPGSFFTLHDYDSSGAWTPEEVRKTYGMDDDSNSGLTEERKRQALREVFALFDTGNSGVITRDNWMRLISAGKRLPDLGFGPGHHGDIEYEYEIHHFERFHGEDAKLEDLTHPEDIEHFRRHDEEEDAAERLEQLERMAIVEKNIPQKFLRRT
;
A
#
# COMPACT_ATOMS: atom_id res chain seq x y z
N MET A 1 -45.61 50.21 -19.26
CA MET A 1 -44.38 49.73 -19.91
C MET A 1 -43.54 49.04 -18.84
N LEU A 2 -43.48 47.71 -18.85
CA LEU A 2 -42.74 46.91 -17.87
C LEU A 2 -41.28 46.77 -18.33
N VAL A 3 -40.34 47.23 -17.51
CA VAL A 3 -38.91 46.92 -17.68
C VAL A 3 -38.62 45.66 -16.87
N ARG A 4 -38.20 44.61 -17.58
CA ARG A 4 -37.73 43.34 -16.99
C ARG A 4 -36.27 43.51 -16.59
N SER A 5 -35.98 43.47 -15.29
CA SER A 5 -34.61 43.39 -14.77
C SER A 5 -34.19 41.94 -14.66
N ILE A 6 -33.24 41.52 -15.49
CA ILE A 6 -32.53 40.24 -15.39
C ILE A 6 -31.42 40.43 -14.36
N GLY A 7 -31.58 39.81 -13.18
CA GLY A 7 -30.52 39.73 -12.18
C GLY A 7 -29.72 38.45 -12.38
N ILE A 8 -28.46 38.59 -12.81
CA ILE A 8 -27.47 37.51 -12.86
C ILE A 8 -26.96 37.30 -11.43
N ALA A 9 -27.23 36.14 -10.84
CA ALA A 9 -26.64 35.74 -9.56
C ALA A 9 -25.34 34.98 -9.84
N THR A 10 -24.21 35.65 -9.58
CA THR A 10 -22.87 35.08 -9.63
C THR A 10 -22.67 34.15 -8.42
N ALA A 11 -22.48 32.86 -8.68
CA ALA A 11 -22.05 31.89 -7.66
C ALA A 11 -20.54 32.03 -7.43
N LEU A 12 -20.15 32.50 -6.24
CA LEU A 12 -18.77 32.44 -5.75
C LEU A 12 -18.57 31.11 -5.01
N LEU A 13 -17.96 30.14 -5.69
CA LEU A 13 -17.46 28.92 -5.07
C LEU A 13 -16.09 29.24 -4.45
N VAL A 14 -16.04 29.37 -3.12
CA VAL A 14 -14.77 29.45 -2.38
C VAL A 14 -14.27 28.02 -2.21
N LEU A 15 -13.28 27.60 -3.00
CA LEU A 15 -12.48 26.42 -2.69
C LEU A 15 -11.52 26.80 -1.55
N SER A 16 -11.90 26.47 -0.32
CA SER A 16 -10.96 26.40 0.79
C SER A 16 -10.13 25.12 0.65
N SER A 17 -8.94 25.24 0.08
CA SER A 17 -7.92 24.21 0.12
C SER A 17 -7.45 24.04 1.57
N SER A 18 -7.99 23.03 2.26
CA SER A 18 -7.42 22.57 3.52
C SER A 18 -6.07 21.93 3.21
N PHE A 19 -4.98 22.64 3.49
CA PHE A 19 -3.67 22.01 3.63
C PHE A 19 -3.73 21.15 4.89
N ALA A 20 -3.91 19.85 4.72
CA ALA A 20 -3.63 18.89 5.78
C ALA A 20 -2.12 18.87 5.96
N ASN A 21 -1.62 19.58 6.98
CA ASN A 21 -0.27 19.34 7.47
C ASN A 21 -0.31 18.02 8.26
N ALA A 22 0.18 16.95 7.65
CA ALA A 22 0.60 15.78 8.39
C ALA A 22 1.95 16.13 9.06
N HIS A 23 1.94 16.29 10.38
CA HIS A 23 3.19 16.36 11.15
C HIS A 23 3.54 14.93 11.57
N GLY A 24 4.65 14.40 11.06
CA GLY A 24 5.30 13.20 11.60
C GLY A 24 5.77 13.49 13.02
N SER A 25 5.07 12.93 14.00
CA SER A 25 5.50 12.96 15.40
C SER A 25 6.38 11.72 15.60
N HIS A 26 7.69 11.92 15.74
CA HIS A 26 8.63 10.84 16.10
C HIS A 26 8.14 10.12 17.37
N GLY A 27 7.65 8.89 17.20
CA GLY A 27 7.09 8.08 18.24
C GLY A 27 8.14 7.71 19.29
N SER A 28 7.89 8.06 20.55
CA SER A 28 8.60 7.47 21.69
C SER A 28 8.45 5.95 21.65
N GLU A 29 9.50 5.19 21.96
CA GLU A 29 9.49 3.73 22.16
C GLU A 29 8.42 3.30 23.18
N GLN A 30 7.17 3.20 22.73
CA GLN A 30 6.08 2.55 23.45
C GLN A 30 6.12 1.07 23.07
N ASN A 31 5.85 0.19 24.04
CA ASN A 31 5.69 -1.22 23.71
C ASN A 31 4.61 -1.36 22.62
N PRO A 32 4.89 -2.09 21.53
CA PRO A 32 3.95 -2.22 20.43
C PRO A 32 2.59 -2.71 20.93
N SER A 33 1.52 -2.13 20.38
CA SER A 33 0.16 -2.54 20.72
C SER A 33 -0.02 -4.05 20.48
N SER A 34 -0.70 -4.73 21.41
CA SER A 34 -1.07 -6.14 21.21
C SER A 34 -2.16 -6.31 20.14
N ASP A 35 -2.85 -5.22 19.77
CA ASP A 35 -3.81 -5.21 18.67
C ASP A 35 -3.05 -5.00 17.34
N TRP A 36 -3.10 -6.01 16.48
CA TRP A 36 -2.35 -6.02 15.22
C TRP A 36 -2.67 -4.81 14.34
N ALA A 37 -3.96 -4.44 14.22
CA ALA A 37 -4.37 -3.30 13.39
C ALA A 37 -3.82 -1.98 13.93
N THR A 38 -3.78 -1.81 15.25
CA THR A 38 -3.17 -0.63 15.87
C THR A 38 -1.67 -0.56 15.59
N ARG A 39 -0.95 -1.67 15.81
CA ARG A 39 0.48 -1.74 15.51
C ARG A 39 0.77 -1.48 14.03
N HIS A 40 -0.01 -2.08 13.15
CA HIS A 40 0.06 -1.87 11.70
C HIS A 40 -0.04 -0.39 11.34
N MET A 41 -1.04 0.33 11.86
CA MET A 41 -1.22 1.75 11.58
C MET A 41 -0.07 2.62 12.12
N GLN A 42 0.55 2.21 13.22
CA GLN A 42 1.68 2.91 13.81
C GLN A 42 2.97 2.70 13.02
N GLU A 43 3.28 1.44 12.67
CA GLU A 43 4.53 1.07 12.01
C GLU A 43 4.51 1.36 10.50
N GLU A 44 3.37 1.16 9.81
CA GLU A 44 3.30 1.31 8.34
C GLU A 44 2.79 2.68 7.88
N HIS A 45 2.02 3.38 8.73
CA HIS A 45 1.33 4.61 8.33
C HIS A 45 1.61 5.80 9.25
N HIS A 46 2.38 5.62 10.34
CA HIS A 46 2.62 6.65 11.36
C HIS A 46 1.33 7.28 11.91
N ILE A 47 0.26 6.48 12.06
CA ILE A 47 -1.05 6.91 12.56
C ILE A 47 -1.34 6.26 13.92
N ASP A 48 -1.32 7.07 14.98
CA ASP A 48 -1.63 6.63 16.34
C ASP A 48 -3.13 6.48 16.64
N SER A 49 -3.99 7.17 15.88
CA SER A 49 -5.43 7.19 16.11
C SER A 49 -6.19 7.16 14.80
N PHE A 50 -7.11 6.20 14.70
CA PHE A 50 -7.95 5.98 13.54
C PHE A 50 -9.29 5.39 13.99
N ASP A 51 -10.32 5.56 13.17
CA ASP A 51 -11.57 4.81 13.32
C ASP A 51 -11.61 3.61 12.36
N PRO A 52 -12.48 2.61 12.63
CA PRO A 52 -12.55 1.41 11.78
C PRO A 52 -12.86 1.73 10.31
N GLY A 53 -13.60 2.80 10.03
CA GLY A 53 -13.91 3.21 8.67
C GLY A 53 -12.69 3.73 7.94
N SER A 54 -11.85 4.54 8.60
CA SER A 54 -10.57 4.99 8.04
C SER A 54 -9.62 3.83 7.77
N PHE A 55 -9.49 2.86 8.69
CA PHE A 55 -8.69 1.66 8.46
C PHE A 55 -9.19 0.90 7.21
N PHE A 56 -10.50 0.71 7.09
CA PHE A 56 -11.08 0.02 5.94
C PHE A 56 -10.73 0.72 4.62
N THR A 57 -10.98 2.03 4.56
CA THR A 57 -10.79 2.82 3.34
C THR A 57 -9.32 2.93 2.93
N LEU A 58 -8.39 2.97 3.88
CA LEU A 58 -6.96 3.06 3.58
C LEU A 58 -6.41 1.80 2.90
N HIS A 59 -7.02 0.63 3.17
CA HIS A 59 -6.59 -0.66 2.64
C HIS A 59 -7.56 -1.24 1.59
N ASP A 60 -8.51 -0.44 1.13
CA ASP A 60 -9.31 -0.66 -0.07
C ASP A 60 -8.57 0.01 -1.24
N TYR A 61 -7.51 -0.66 -1.70
CA TYR A 61 -6.48 -0.07 -2.56
C TYR A 61 -7.02 0.29 -3.94
N ASP A 62 -8.04 -0.44 -4.42
CA ASP A 62 -8.72 -0.14 -5.68
C ASP A 62 -9.99 0.71 -5.52
N SER A 63 -10.32 1.08 -4.28
CA SER A 63 -11.50 1.87 -3.92
C SER A 63 -12.82 1.24 -4.37
N SER A 64 -12.89 -0.10 -4.43
CA SER A 64 -14.10 -0.84 -4.81
C SER A 64 -15.15 -0.89 -3.71
N GLY A 65 -14.80 -0.54 -2.47
CA GLY A 65 -15.67 -0.59 -1.31
C GLY A 65 -15.71 -1.97 -0.62
N ALA A 66 -14.83 -2.89 -1.00
CA ALA A 66 -14.74 -4.23 -0.45
C ALA A 66 -13.30 -4.74 -0.52
N TRP A 67 -12.79 -5.36 0.54
CA TRP A 67 -11.48 -6.01 0.44
C TRP A 67 -11.58 -7.36 -0.26
N THR A 68 -10.78 -7.50 -1.30
CA THR A 68 -10.53 -8.74 -2.03
C THR A 68 -9.50 -9.63 -1.30
N PRO A 69 -9.37 -10.90 -1.69
CA PRO A 69 -8.30 -11.76 -1.20
C PRO A 69 -6.91 -11.15 -1.38
N GLU A 70 -6.68 -10.48 -2.50
CA GLU A 70 -5.42 -9.83 -2.86
C GLU A 70 -5.12 -8.66 -1.94
N GLU A 71 -6.11 -7.84 -1.59
CA GLU A 71 -5.92 -6.71 -0.68
C GLU A 71 -5.67 -7.15 0.77
N VAL A 72 -6.27 -8.27 1.21
CA VAL A 72 -5.93 -8.88 2.49
C VAL A 72 -4.49 -9.43 2.46
N ARG A 73 -4.07 -10.10 1.39
CA ARG A 73 -2.66 -10.54 1.24
C ARG A 73 -1.70 -9.37 1.29
N LYS A 74 -2.02 -8.30 0.55
CA LYS A 74 -1.23 -7.07 0.49
C LYS A 74 -1.12 -6.43 1.88
N THR A 75 -2.23 -6.18 2.55
CA THR A 75 -2.25 -5.54 3.90
C THR A 75 -1.49 -6.31 4.96
N TYR A 76 -1.37 -7.63 4.82
CA TYR A 76 -0.57 -8.47 5.73
C TYR A 76 0.87 -8.68 5.25
N GLY A 77 1.31 -8.00 4.19
CA GLY A 77 2.64 -8.15 3.59
C GLY A 77 2.96 -9.60 3.20
N MET A 78 1.95 -10.39 2.83
CA MET A 78 2.16 -11.83 2.59
C MET A 78 3.08 -12.10 1.40
N ASP A 79 3.15 -11.17 0.47
CA ASP A 79 3.94 -11.26 -0.76
C ASP A 79 5.14 -10.32 -0.77
N ASP A 80 5.41 -9.66 0.35
CA ASP A 80 6.61 -8.85 0.57
C ASP A 80 7.85 -9.74 0.75
N ASP A 81 9.03 -9.22 0.40
CA ASP A 81 10.30 -9.93 0.47
C ASP A 81 10.67 -10.35 1.91
N SER A 82 10.26 -9.56 2.92
CA SER A 82 10.43 -9.92 4.34
C SER A 82 9.70 -11.21 4.72
N ASN A 83 8.66 -11.57 3.95
CA ASN A 83 7.85 -12.78 4.11
C ASN A 83 8.11 -13.83 3.02
N SER A 84 9.22 -13.72 2.27
CA SER A 84 9.65 -14.70 1.25
C SER A 84 9.80 -16.13 1.77
N GLY A 85 10.00 -16.31 3.08
CA GLY A 85 10.02 -17.62 3.74
C GLY A 85 8.64 -18.28 3.95
N LEU A 86 7.54 -17.55 3.75
CA LEU A 86 6.20 -18.09 3.89
C LEU A 86 5.82 -18.97 2.69
N THR A 87 5.34 -20.19 2.98
CA THR A 87 4.79 -21.05 1.93
C THR A 87 3.42 -20.54 1.48
N GLU A 88 3.08 -20.76 0.20
CA GLU A 88 1.74 -20.42 -0.32
C GLU A 88 0.60 -21.10 0.45
N GLU A 89 0.82 -22.29 1.01
CA GLU A 89 -0.21 -22.92 1.85
C GLU A 89 -0.43 -22.13 3.16
N ARG A 90 0.64 -21.63 3.78
CA ARG A 90 0.52 -20.79 4.99
C ARG A 90 -0.20 -19.47 4.66
N LYS A 91 0.13 -18.83 3.54
CA LYS A 91 -0.56 -17.61 3.08
C LYS A 91 -2.05 -17.85 2.83
N ARG A 92 -2.40 -18.95 2.14
CA ARG A 92 -3.81 -19.35 1.94
C ARG A 92 -4.53 -19.66 3.24
N GLN A 93 -3.86 -20.30 4.20
CA GLN A 93 -4.44 -20.57 5.51
C GLN A 93 -4.74 -19.26 6.25
N ALA A 94 -3.78 -18.35 6.33
CA ALA A 94 -3.94 -17.02 6.89
C ALA A 94 -5.11 -16.25 6.27
N LEU A 95 -5.20 -16.27 4.94
CA LEU A 95 -6.30 -15.66 4.20
C LEU A 95 -7.66 -16.25 4.60
N ARG A 96 -7.77 -17.57 4.72
CA ARG A 96 -9.00 -18.24 5.21
C ARG A 96 -9.34 -17.82 6.65
N GLU A 97 -8.34 -17.67 7.52
CA GLU A 97 -8.53 -17.24 8.91
C GLU A 97 -9.15 -15.83 8.97
N VAL A 98 -8.69 -14.88 8.14
CA VAL A 98 -9.25 -13.52 8.06
C VAL A 98 -10.67 -13.54 7.46
N PHE A 99 -10.88 -14.24 6.35
CA PHE A 99 -12.20 -14.31 5.69
C PHE A 99 -13.26 -14.99 6.57
N ALA A 100 -12.88 -16.00 7.36
CA ALA A 100 -13.79 -16.64 8.31
C ALA A 100 -14.31 -15.67 9.39
N LEU A 101 -13.57 -14.59 9.67
CA LEU A 101 -14.00 -13.57 10.63
C LEU A 101 -14.92 -12.53 9.97
N PHE A 102 -14.59 -12.09 8.75
CA PHE A 102 -15.16 -10.86 8.18
C PHE A 102 -16.07 -11.06 6.96
N ASP A 103 -15.98 -12.18 6.24
CA ASP A 103 -16.88 -12.54 5.14
C ASP A 103 -17.91 -13.59 5.60
N THR A 104 -18.74 -13.22 6.59
CA THR A 104 -19.73 -14.15 7.17
C THR A 104 -20.81 -14.61 6.18
N GLY A 105 -20.91 -13.96 5.02
CA GLY A 105 -21.83 -14.31 3.94
C GLY A 105 -21.22 -15.22 2.87
N ASN A 106 -19.93 -15.55 2.97
CA ASN A 106 -19.15 -16.28 1.96
C ASN A 106 -19.29 -15.68 0.55
N SER A 107 -19.24 -14.35 0.48
CA SER A 107 -19.34 -13.59 -0.77
C SER A 107 -18.04 -13.59 -1.57
N GLY A 108 -16.92 -13.95 -0.93
CA GLY A 108 -15.58 -13.90 -1.51
C GLY A 108 -14.90 -12.54 -1.34
N VAL A 109 -15.54 -11.57 -0.66
CA VAL A 109 -14.98 -10.26 -0.32
C VAL A 109 -15.41 -9.82 1.08
N ILE A 110 -14.65 -8.92 1.69
CA ILE A 110 -15.01 -8.29 2.97
C ILE A 110 -15.60 -6.92 2.69
N THR A 111 -16.92 -6.79 2.81
CA THR A 111 -17.61 -5.51 2.60
C THR A 111 -17.43 -4.56 3.78
N ARG A 112 -17.49 -3.25 3.51
CA ARG A 112 -17.44 -2.22 4.55
C ARG A 112 -18.50 -2.41 5.64
N ASP A 113 -19.71 -2.81 5.27
CA ASP A 113 -20.80 -3.03 6.24
C ASP A 113 -20.50 -4.20 7.19
N ASN A 114 -19.97 -5.31 6.65
CA ASN A 114 -19.56 -6.45 7.48
C ASN A 114 -18.41 -6.06 8.40
N TRP A 115 -17.40 -5.37 7.86
CA TRP A 115 -16.28 -4.85 8.63
C TRP A 115 -16.74 -3.99 9.81
N MET A 116 -17.51 -2.93 9.56
CA MET A 116 -17.98 -2.01 10.59
C MET A 116 -18.80 -2.72 11.66
N ARG A 117 -19.74 -3.56 11.25
CA ARG A 117 -20.59 -4.34 12.16
C ARG A 117 -19.74 -5.25 13.06
N LEU A 118 -18.79 -5.98 12.48
CA LEU A 118 -18.01 -6.98 13.22
C LEU A 118 -16.96 -6.34 14.14
N ILE A 119 -16.30 -5.26 13.71
CA ILE A 119 -15.38 -4.51 14.57
C ILE A 119 -16.14 -3.91 15.77
N SER A 120 -17.34 -3.37 15.55
CA SER A 120 -18.19 -2.85 16.64
C SER A 120 -18.64 -3.94 17.62
N ALA A 121 -18.77 -5.18 17.15
CA ALA A 121 -19.05 -6.36 17.96
C ALA A 121 -17.80 -6.95 18.64
N GLY A 122 -16.65 -6.29 18.57
CA GLY A 122 -15.41 -6.70 19.23
C GLY A 122 -14.54 -7.66 18.44
N LYS A 123 -14.86 -7.96 17.16
CA LYS A 123 -13.92 -8.68 16.29
C LYS A 123 -12.70 -7.82 16.01
N ARG A 124 -11.55 -8.44 15.84
CA ARG A 124 -10.28 -7.80 15.51
C ARG A 124 -9.58 -8.60 14.43
N LEU A 125 -8.71 -7.94 13.68
CA LEU A 125 -7.80 -8.61 12.76
C LEU A 125 -6.83 -9.48 13.58
N PRO A 126 -6.61 -10.75 13.18
CA PRO A 126 -5.67 -11.62 13.88
C PRO A 126 -4.23 -11.17 13.64
N ASP A 127 -3.39 -11.29 14.65
CA ASP A 127 -1.94 -11.31 14.45
C ASP A 127 -1.55 -12.69 13.90
N LEU A 128 -1.10 -12.73 12.65
CA LEU A 128 -0.73 -13.96 11.94
C LEU A 128 0.75 -14.34 12.12
N GLY A 129 1.53 -13.47 12.78
CA GLY A 129 2.98 -13.62 12.95
C GLY A 129 3.80 -13.27 11.71
N PHE A 130 3.25 -12.46 10.79
CA PHE A 130 3.91 -12.06 9.54
C PHE A 130 4.59 -10.68 9.62
N GLY A 131 4.68 -10.12 10.84
CA GLY A 131 5.14 -8.75 11.05
C GLY A 131 4.02 -7.71 10.97
N PRO A 132 4.37 -6.43 10.79
CA PRO A 132 3.41 -5.34 10.77
C PRO A 132 2.55 -5.35 9.51
N GLY A 133 3.06 -5.88 8.38
CA GLY A 133 2.31 -6.07 7.15
C GLY A 133 2.71 -5.10 6.03
N HIS A 134 4.01 -5.01 5.75
CA HIS A 134 4.61 -4.19 4.69
C HIS A 134 3.80 -4.28 3.39
N HIS A 135 3.34 -3.14 2.88
CA HIS A 135 2.46 -3.06 1.68
C HIS A 135 2.70 -1.85 0.79
N GLY A 136 3.67 -1.01 1.15
CA GLY A 136 4.24 0.02 0.30
C GLY A 136 5.06 -0.56 -0.85
N ASP A 137 5.57 0.33 -1.68
CA ASP A 137 6.60 -0.01 -2.65
C ASP A 137 7.99 0.00 -1.98
N ILE A 138 9.00 -0.41 -2.74
CA ILE A 138 10.41 -0.39 -2.30
C ILE A 138 10.81 0.94 -1.66
N GLU A 139 10.43 2.06 -2.28
CA GLU A 139 10.83 3.40 -1.85
C GLU A 139 10.20 3.73 -0.50
N TYR A 140 8.89 3.53 -0.39
CA TYR A 140 8.15 3.81 0.83
C TYR A 140 8.64 2.95 2.00
N GLU A 141 8.82 1.64 1.78
CA GLU A 141 9.29 0.72 2.82
C GLU A 141 10.72 1.05 3.28
N TYR A 142 11.60 1.44 2.36
CA TYR A 142 12.94 1.92 2.71
C TYR A 142 12.88 3.21 3.52
N GLU A 143 12.04 4.17 3.13
CA GLU A 143 11.91 5.45 3.81
C GLU A 143 11.49 5.24 5.28
N ILE A 144 10.37 4.54 5.50
CA ILE A 144 9.76 4.45 6.84
C ILE A 144 10.49 3.47 7.77
N HIS A 145 11.00 2.34 7.26
CA HIS A 145 11.58 1.30 8.12
C HIS A 145 13.09 1.44 8.31
N HIS A 146 13.77 2.12 7.38
CA HIS A 146 15.23 2.26 7.41
C HIS A 146 15.67 3.71 7.48
N PHE A 147 15.31 4.55 6.50
CA PHE A 147 15.82 5.90 6.42
C PHE A 147 15.43 6.76 7.62
N GLU A 148 14.14 6.83 7.97
CA GLU A 148 13.66 7.58 9.12
C GLU A 148 14.28 7.08 10.44
N ARG A 149 14.50 5.77 10.54
CA ARG A 149 15.03 5.12 11.74
C ARG A 149 16.51 5.38 11.96
N PHE A 150 17.30 5.42 10.90
CA PHE A 150 18.78 5.39 11.00
C PHE A 150 19.46 6.68 10.52
N HIS A 151 18.81 7.46 9.67
CA HIS A 151 19.42 8.61 8.99
C HIS A 151 18.70 9.91 9.34
N GLY A 152 17.38 9.97 9.10
CA GLY A 152 16.56 11.17 9.31
C GLY A 152 16.85 12.31 8.31
N GLU A 153 16.13 13.43 8.45
CA GLU A 153 16.10 14.50 7.43
C GLU A 153 17.44 15.21 7.17
N ASP A 154 18.35 15.24 8.15
CA ASP A 154 19.64 15.92 8.05
C ASP A 154 20.76 15.02 7.45
N ALA A 155 20.42 13.80 7.05
CA ALA A 155 21.37 12.82 6.52
C ALA A 155 21.99 13.28 5.20
N LYS A 156 23.27 12.96 5.02
CA LYS A 156 24.01 13.22 3.79
C LYS A 156 24.26 11.92 3.04
N LEU A 157 24.60 12.05 1.76
CA LEU A 157 24.90 10.88 0.91
C LEU A 157 26.03 10.02 1.50
N GLU A 158 27.04 10.64 2.11
CA GLU A 158 28.13 9.92 2.78
C GLU A 158 27.70 9.11 4.02
N ASP A 159 26.52 9.37 4.59
CA ASP A 159 25.98 8.65 5.74
C ASP A 159 25.22 7.37 5.31
N LEU A 160 24.71 7.31 4.07
CA LEU A 160 23.91 6.22 3.50
C LEU A 160 24.79 5.01 3.13
N THR A 161 25.29 4.32 4.14
CA THR A 161 26.30 3.26 4.01
C THR A 161 25.92 1.95 4.70
N HIS A 162 24.72 1.85 5.28
CA HIS A 162 24.21 0.60 5.80
C HIS A 162 24.03 -0.43 4.66
N PRO A 163 24.18 -1.73 4.96
CA PRO A 163 23.93 -2.78 3.96
C PRO A 163 22.59 -2.64 3.25
N GLU A 164 21.55 -2.22 3.97
CA GLU A 164 20.21 -1.95 3.46
C GLU A 164 20.16 -0.74 2.53
N ASP A 165 20.92 0.34 2.79
CA ASP A 165 21.05 1.49 1.88
C ASP A 165 21.65 1.04 0.55
N ILE A 166 22.74 0.28 0.62
CA ILE A 166 23.47 -0.22 -0.54
C ILE A 166 22.58 -1.13 -1.38
N GLU A 167 21.83 -2.02 -0.73
CA GLU A 167 20.91 -2.93 -1.41
C GLU A 167 19.72 -2.20 -2.04
N HIS A 168 19.18 -1.19 -1.36
CA HIS A 168 18.13 -0.32 -1.89
C HIS A 168 18.58 0.36 -3.19
N PHE A 169 19.73 1.04 -3.17
CA PHE A 169 20.27 1.71 -4.36
C PHE A 169 20.65 0.73 -5.47
N ARG A 170 21.22 -0.42 -5.13
CA ARG A 170 21.51 -1.47 -6.12
C ARG A 170 20.24 -1.93 -6.84
N ARG A 171 19.12 -2.07 -6.12
CA ARG A 171 17.83 -2.44 -6.71
C ARG A 171 17.26 -1.33 -7.59
N HIS A 172 17.39 -0.07 -7.17
CA HIS A 172 16.99 1.07 -8.00
C HIS A 172 17.79 1.14 -9.32
N ASP A 173 19.12 0.98 -9.26
CA ASP A 173 19.98 0.92 -10.46
C ASP A 173 19.54 -0.22 -11.42
N GLU A 174 19.18 -1.39 -10.88
CA GLU A 174 18.71 -2.52 -11.70
C GLU A 174 17.35 -2.26 -12.38
N GLU A 175 16.45 -1.58 -11.67
CA GLU A 175 15.14 -1.17 -12.18
C GLU A 175 15.26 -0.09 -13.25
N GLU A 176 16.13 0.90 -13.06
CA GLU A 176 16.46 1.91 -14.08
C GLU A 176 17.04 1.27 -15.33
N ASP A 177 18.05 0.40 -15.18
CA ASP A 177 18.65 -0.36 -16.29
C ASP A 177 17.62 -1.23 -17.03
N ALA A 178 16.67 -1.83 -16.31
CA ALA A 178 15.58 -2.60 -16.90
C ALA A 178 14.60 -1.69 -17.67
N ALA A 179 14.26 -0.53 -17.11
CA ALA A 179 13.37 0.46 -17.73
C ALA A 179 13.99 1.04 -19.02
N GLU A 180 15.27 1.41 -19.00
CA GLU A 180 15.98 1.88 -20.19
C GLU A 180 16.00 0.81 -21.30
N ARG A 181 16.25 -0.45 -20.94
CA ARG A 181 16.21 -1.57 -21.90
C ARG A 181 14.81 -1.75 -22.49
N LEU A 182 13.77 -1.64 -21.66
CA LEU A 182 12.38 -1.72 -22.11
C LEU A 182 12.06 -0.57 -23.07
N GLU A 183 12.42 0.66 -22.73
CA GLU A 183 12.18 1.83 -23.56
C GLU A 183 12.86 1.69 -24.94
N GLN A 184 14.11 1.18 -24.97
CA GLN A 184 14.81 0.89 -26.21
C GLN A 184 14.04 -0.11 -27.09
N LEU A 185 13.47 -1.16 -26.48
CA LEU A 185 12.66 -2.16 -27.20
C LEU A 185 11.35 -1.57 -27.72
N GLU A 186 10.68 -0.73 -26.94
CA GLU A 186 9.41 -0.08 -27.32
C GLU A 186 9.58 0.91 -28.48
N ARG A 187 10.76 1.52 -28.63
CA ARG A 187 11.09 2.36 -29.79
C ARG A 187 11.27 1.56 -31.08
N MET A 188 11.47 0.24 -31.01
CA MET A 188 11.63 -0.61 -32.18
C MET A 188 10.26 -0.95 -32.80
N ALA A 189 10.16 -0.85 -34.13
CA ALA A 189 8.95 -1.27 -34.83
C ALA A 189 8.69 -2.79 -34.71
N ILE A 190 9.77 -3.58 -34.66
CA ILE A 190 9.71 -5.05 -34.53
C ILE A 190 10.88 -5.50 -33.66
N VAL A 191 10.58 -6.22 -32.58
CA VAL A 191 11.57 -6.92 -31.75
C VAL A 191 11.73 -8.35 -32.28
N GLU A 192 12.79 -8.61 -33.05
CA GLU A 192 12.97 -9.90 -33.75
C GLU A 192 12.95 -11.11 -32.82
N LYS A 193 13.47 -10.97 -31.60
CA LYS A 193 13.47 -12.03 -30.57
C LYS A 193 12.05 -12.45 -30.15
N ASN A 194 11.07 -11.57 -30.30
CA ASN A 194 9.68 -11.82 -29.94
C ASN A 194 8.87 -12.43 -31.11
N ILE A 195 9.48 -12.60 -32.30
CA ILE A 195 8.80 -13.21 -33.45
C ILE A 195 8.55 -14.70 -33.17
N PRO A 196 7.29 -15.16 -33.12
CA PRO A 196 7.01 -16.58 -32.91
C PRO A 196 7.61 -17.45 -34.02
N GLN A 197 8.13 -18.63 -33.65
CA GLN A 197 8.81 -19.57 -34.57
C GLN A 197 8.04 -19.89 -35.86
N LYS A 198 6.69 -19.88 -35.81
CA LYS A 198 5.84 -20.13 -36.98
C LYS A 198 5.98 -19.08 -38.10
N PHE A 199 6.51 -17.90 -37.80
CA PHE A 199 6.72 -16.80 -38.77
C PHE A 199 8.18 -16.69 -39.24
N LEU A 200 9.10 -17.45 -38.65
CA LEU A 200 10.49 -17.47 -39.08
C LEU A 200 10.63 -18.32 -40.35
N ARG A 201 11.48 -17.87 -41.29
CA ARG A 201 11.77 -18.63 -42.51
C ARG A 201 12.51 -19.91 -42.12
N ARG A 202 11.91 -21.07 -42.40
CA ARG A 202 12.58 -22.37 -42.25
C ARG A 202 13.67 -22.49 -43.32
N THR A 203 14.93 -22.53 -42.89
CA THR A 203 16.09 -22.88 -43.72
C THR A 203 16.32 -24.38 -43.73
#